data_AF-A0A7K6GEY3-F1
#
_entry.id   AF-A0A7K6GEY3-F1
#
_cell.length_a   1.000
_cell.length_b   1.000
_cell.length_c   1.000
_cell.angle_alpha   90.00
_cell.angle_beta   90.00
_cell.angle_gamma   90.00
#
_symmetry.space_group_name_H-M   'P 1'
#
loop_
_entity.id
_entity.type
_entity.pdbx_description
1 polymer ?
#
loop_
_entity_poly.entity_id
_entity_poly.type
_entity_poly.pdbx_seq_one_letter_code
_entity_poly.pdbx_strand_id
1 'polypeptide(L)' 'YAVLTGHAPFEPRPRPELYRHIRGARYSLPAWLSPRARALIAHMLHPEPAARPSLDAVLGHPFLTQVRGLGTRG' A
#
# COMPACT_ATOMS: atom_id res chain seq x y z
N TYR A 1 -3.05 -2.35 2.20
CA TYR A 1 -2.28 -2.75 3.40
C TYR A 1 -2.98 -3.87 4.16
N ALA A 2 -4.08 -3.62 4.89
CA ALA A 2 -4.70 -4.63 5.76
C ALA A 2 -5.07 -5.95 5.07
N VAL A 3 -5.62 -5.90 3.86
CA VAL A 3 -5.91 -7.11 3.06
C VAL A 3 -4.65 -7.97 2.83
N LEU A 4 -3.50 -7.32 2.67
CA LEU A 4 -2.24 -8.01 2.42
C LEU A 4 -1.55 -8.41 3.70
N THR A 5 -1.61 -7.61 4.77
CA THR A 5 -0.80 -7.76 5.98
C THR A 5 -1.54 -8.33 7.19
N GLY A 6 -2.88 -8.39 7.17
CA GLY A 6 -3.71 -8.80 8.31
C GLY A 6 -3.85 -7.74 9.41
N HIS A 7 -3.21 -6.58 9.29
CA HIS A 7 -3.18 -5.54 10.32
C HIS A 7 -3.41 -4.15 9.73
N ALA A 8 -3.85 -3.19 10.56
CA ALA A 8 -3.94 -1.79 10.14
C ALA A 8 -2.53 -1.19 9.92
N PRO A 9 -2.36 -0.23 8.99
CA PRO A 9 -1.07 0.42 8.77
C PRO A 9 -0.64 1.32 9.94
N PHE A 10 -1.59 1.81 10.73
CA PHE A 10 -1.33 2.65 11.90
C PHE A 10 -1.83 1.94 13.15
N GLU A 11 -0.92 1.74 14.10
CA GLU A 11 -1.19 1.04 15.36
C GLU A 11 -2.00 1.92 16.33
N PRO A 12 -2.74 1.31 17.28
CA PRO A 12 -3.39 2.05 18.36
C PRO A 12 -2.38 2.84 19.20
N ARG A 13 -2.54 4.16 19.22
CA ARG A 13 -1.72 5.11 20.00
C ARG A 13 -2.61 6.24 20.53
N PRO A 14 -2.15 7.03 21.52
CA PRO A 14 -2.85 8.25 21.90
C PRO A 14 -3.15 9.13 20.67
N ARG A 15 -4.37 9.70 20.61
CA ARG A 15 -4.89 10.41 19.43
C ARG A 15 -3.88 11.38 18.78
N PRO A 16 -3.18 12.26 19.51
CA PRO A 16 -2.23 13.20 18.90
C PRO A 16 -1.10 12.48 18.15
N GLU A 17 -0.61 11.38 18.70
CA GLU A 17 0.46 10.60 18.12
C GLU A 17 -0.02 9.80 16.90
N LEU A 18 -1.22 9.21 16.96
CA LEU A 18 -1.84 8.54 15.83
C LEU A 18 -2.01 9.50 14.65
N TYR A 19 -2.54 10.71 14.86
CA TYR A 19 -2.68 11.71 13.80
C TYR A 19 -1.34 12.16 13.23
N ARG A 20 -0.27 12.19 14.03
CA ARG A 20 1.09 12.48 13.54
C ARG A 20 1.61 11.36 12.63
N HIS A 21 1.35 10.10 12.97
CA HIS A 21 1.72 8.96 12.11
C HIS A 21 0.91 8.94 10.82
N ILE A 22 -0.41 9.17 10.88
CA ILE A 22 -1.28 9.23 9.71
C ILE A 22 -0.84 10.34 8.75
N ARG A 23 -0.66 11.57 9.25
CA ARG A 23 -0.24 12.71 8.42
C ARG A 23 1.17 12.56 7.87
N GLY A 24 2.06 11.94 8.63
CA GLY A 24 3.43 11.66 8.20
C GLY A 24 3.59 10.37 7.38
N ALA A 25 2.50 9.65 7.09
CA ALA A 25 2.55 8.33 6.44
C ALA A 25 3.56 7.37 7.09
N ARG A 26 3.65 7.40 8.43
CA ARG A 26 4.61 6.59 9.19
C ARG A 26 4.01 5.23 9.51
N TYR A 27 4.38 4.24 8.71
CA TYR A 27 4.02 2.83 8.89
C TYR A 27 5.17 1.95 8.37
N SER A 28 5.22 0.70 8.82
CA SER A 28 6.22 -0.27 8.38
C SER A 28 5.67 -1.12 7.23
N LEU A 29 6.49 -1.41 6.22
CA LEU A 29 6.14 -2.37 5.17
C LEU A 29 6.83 -3.71 5.43
N PRO A 30 6.07 -4.80 5.67
CA PRO A 30 6.68 -6.10 5.90
C PRO A 30 7.55 -6.58 4.74
N ALA A 31 8.68 -7.22 5.06
CA ALA A 31 9.68 -7.65 4.08
C ALA A 31 9.15 -8.70 3.09
N TRP A 32 8.19 -9.53 3.52
CA TRP A 32 7.59 -10.59 2.72
C TRP A 32 6.59 -10.09 1.67
N LEU A 33 6.18 -8.82 1.70
CA LEU A 33 5.34 -8.25 0.64
C LEU A 33 6.10 -8.25 -0.69
N SER A 34 5.42 -8.47 -1.81
CA SER A 34 6.08 -8.31 -3.11
C SER A 34 6.53 -6.86 -3.32
N PRO A 35 7.61 -6.60 -4.09
CA PRO A 35 8.04 -5.23 -4.40
C PRO A 35 6.91 -4.37 -4.99
N ARG A 36 6.08 -4.97 -5.85
CA ARG A 36 4.91 -4.31 -6.47
C ARG A 36 3.83 -3.94 -5.44
N ALA A 37 3.56 -4.82 -4.48
CA ALA A 37 2.62 -4.53 -3.40
C ALA A 37 3.09 -3.37 -2.52
N ARG A 38 4.38 -3.38 -2.15
CA ARG A 38 4.99 -2.31 -1.36
C ARG A 38 4.92 -0.97 -2.08
N ALA A 39 5.27 -0.94 -3.36
CA ALA A 39 5.19 0.26 -4.19
C ALA A 39 3.75 0.81 -4.27
N LEU A 40 2.76 -0.05 -4.52
CA LEU A 40 1.36 0.39 -4.56
C LEU A 40 0.91 1.01 -3.22
N ILE A 41 1.21 0.35 -2.10
CA ILE A 41 0.85 0.85 -0.77
C ILE A 41 1.51 2.22 -0.53
N ALA A 42 2.80 2.36 -0.85
CA ALA A 42 3.53 3.60 -0.69
C ALA A 42 2.93 4.77 -1.49
N HIS A 43 2.53 4.51 -2.74
CA HIS A 43 1.85 5.50 -3.58
C HIS A 43 0.46 5.87 -3.02
N MET A 44 -0.34 4.90 -2.57
CA MET A 44 -1.69 5.17 -2.05
C MET A 44 -1.68 5.88 -0.70
N LEU A 45 -0.78 5.49 0.21
CA LEU A 45 -0.64 6.09 1.54
C LEU A 45 0.41 7.21 1.55
N HIS A 46 0.46 8.02 0.51
CA HIS A 46 1.38 9.15 0.42
C HIS A 46 0.96 10.29 1.38
N PRO A 47 1.90 10.90 2.11
CA PRO A 47 1.59 11.95 3.09
C PRO A 47 1.02 13.21 2.44
N GLU A 48 1.56 13.61 1.29
CA GLU A 48 1.05 14.71 0.47
C GLU A 48 -0.17 14.25 -0.35
N PRO A 49 -1.37 14.83 -0.13
CA PRO A 49 -2.57 14.45 -0.89
C PRO A 49 -2.45 14.65 -2.40
N ALA A 50 -1.76 15.71 -2.86
CA ALA A 50 -1.62 15.99 -4.29
C ALA A 50 -0.75 14.97 -5.03
N ALA A 51 0.11 14.25 -4.31
CA ALA A 51 0.96 13.19 -4.86
C ALA A 51 0.30 11.80 -4.82
N ARG A 52 -0.94 11.69 -4.33
CA ARG A 52 -1.68 10.42 -4.35
C ARG A 52 -2.13 10.12 -5.78
N PRO A 53 -2.03 8.86 -6.22
CA PRO A 53 -2.47 8.47 -7.56
C PRO A 53 -3.99 8.64 -7.70
N SER A 54 -4.43 8.95 -8.91
CA SER A 54 -5.84 8.84 -9.28
C SER A 54 -6.30 7.39 -9.23
N LEU A 55 -7.62 7.18 -9.22
CA LEU A 55 -8.19 5.84 -9.27
C LEU A 55 -7.70 5.05 -10.51
N ASP A 56 -7.68 5.69 -11.68
CA ASP A 56 -7.22 5.05 -12.92
C ASP A 56 -5.75 4.64 -12.84
N ALA A 57 -4.90 5.47 -12.22
CA ALA A 57 -3.49 5.16 -12.01
C ALA A 57 -3.30 3.98 -11.03
N VAL A 58 -4.16 3.86 -10.01
CA VAL A 58 -4.17 2.71 -9.09
C VAL A 58 -4.58 1.44 -9.83
N LEU A 59 -5.68 1.49 -10.58
CA LEU A 59 -6.19 0.33 -11.34
C LEU A 59 -5.21 -0.14 -12.41
N GLY A 60 -4.47 0.79 -13.03
CA GLY A 60 -3.40 0.49 -13.98
C GLY A 60 -2.09 -0.02 -13.36
N HIS A 61 -1.95 0.01 -12.03
CA HIS A 61 -0.69 -0.31 -11.37
C HIS A 61 -0.29 -1.79 -11.60
N PRO A 62 1.00 -2.11 -11.86
CA PRO A 62 1.48 -3.48 -12.12
C PRO A 62 1.14 -4.51 -11.05
N PHE A 63 0.80 -4.07 -9.83
CA PHE A 63 0.31 -4.96 -8.78
C PHE A 63 -1.08 -5.53 -9.07
N LEU A 64 -1.98 -4.74 -9.66
CA LEU A 64 -3.35 -5.12 -9.98
C LEU A 64 -3.51 -5.64 -11.42
N THR A 65 -2.71 -5.13 -12.34
CA THR A 65 -2.78 -5.50 -13.77
C THR A 65 -1.94 -6.72 -14.13
N GLN A 66 -1.12 -7.22 -13.21
CA GLN A 66 -0.38 -8.45 -13.45
C GLN A 66 -1.35 -9.63 -13.57
N VAL A 67 -1.67 -9.96 -14.82
CA VAL A 67 -2.24 -11.26 -15.18
C VAL A 67 -1.31 -12.31 -14.60
N ARG A 68 -1.80 -13.11 -13.65
CA ARG A 68 -1.13 -14.35 -13.27
C ARG A 68 -0.92 -15.09 -14.58
N GLY A 69 0.32 -15.19 -15.04
CA GLY A 69 0.67 -16.08 -16.13
C GLY A 69 0.07 -17.42 -15.75
N LEU A 70 -0.98 -17.82 -16.46
CA LEU A 70 -1.38 -19.20 -16.53
C LEU A 70 -0.13 -19.89 -17.04
N GLY A 71 0.61 -20.50 -16.13
CA GLY A 71 1.64 -21.46 -16.48
C GLY A 71 0.91 -22.57 -17.22
N THR A 72 0.89 -22.47 -18.54
CA THR A 72 0.67 -23.59 -19.43
C THR A 72 1.75 -24.61 -19.10
N ARG A 73 1.41 -25.53 -18.19
CA ARG A 73 1.99 -26.87 -18.17
C ARG A 73 1.35 -27.62 -19.33
N GLY A 74 1.92 -27.44 -20.51
CA GLY A 74 1.88 -28.46 -21.57
C GLY A 74 2.91 -29.54 -21.29
#